data_AF-A0A0W1F1J3-F1
#
_entry.id   AF-A0A0W1F1J3-F1
#
_cell.length_a   1.000
_cell.length_b   1.000
_cell.length_c   1.000
_cell.angle_alpha   90.00
_cell.angle_beta   90.00
_cell.angle_gamma   90.00
#
_symmetry.space_group_name_H-M   'P 1'
#
loop_
_entity.id
_entity.type
_entity.pdbx_description
1 polymer ?
#
loop_
_entity_poly.entity_id
_entity_poly.type
_entity_poly.pdbx_seq_one_letter_code
_entity_poly.pdbx_strand_id
1 'polypeptide(L)' 'MSAKSIVNWFTALYRQLGFDGCSSHSGRRTFITQSARLLTKAGGSLRDIQELAGHRALTTTERYIEGDREAQRKLIQML' A
#
# COMPACT_ATOMS: atom_id res chain seq x y z
N MET A 1 -14.29 14.38 15.97
CA MET A 1 -14.24 12.95 15.61
C MET A 1 -12.97 12.36 16.23
N SER A 2 -13.06 11.28 17.02
CA SER A 2 -11.88 10.67 17.65
C SER A 2 -11.24 9.62 16.73
N ALA A 3 -9.96 9.31 16.93
CA ALA A 3 -9.30 8.20 16.23
C ALA A 3 -10.07 6.88 16.37
N LYS A 4 -10.59 6.61 17.57
CA LYS A 4 -11.43 5.43 17.86
C LYS A 4 -12.73 5.42 17.04
N SER A 5 -13.35 6.59 16.85
CA SER A 5 -14.56 6.71 16.04
C SER A 5 -14.31 6.30 14.58
N ILE A 6 -13.17 6.71 14.01
CA ILE A 6 -12.78 6.36 12.64
C ILE A 6 -12.49 4.86 12.53
N VAL A 7 -11.76 4.29 13.50
CA VAL A 7 -11.46 2.85 13.53
C VAL A 7 -12.75 2.04 13.56
N ASN A 8 -13.68 2.39 14.45
CA ASN A 8 -14.96 1.70 14.57
C ASN A 8 -15.81 1.84 13.31
N TRP A 9 -15.79 3.02 12.67
CA TRP A 9 -16.50 3.26 11.41
C TRP A 9 -16.00 2.35 10.29
N PHE A 10 -14.68 2.23 10.09
CA PHE A 10 -14.10 1.32 9.09
C PHE A 10 -14.42 -0.14 9.40
N THR A 11 -14.31 -0.57 10.65
CA THR A 11 -14.65 -1.95 11.04
C THR A 11 -16.11 -2.27 10.74
N ALA A 12 -17.04 -1.35 11.04
CA ALA A 12 -18.45 -1.52 10.73
C ALA A 12 -18.71 -1.57 9.22
N LEU A 13 -18.09 -0.66 8.46
CA LEU A 13 -18.19 -0.61 7.00
C LEU A 13 -17.70 -1.93 6.37
N TYR A 14 -16.53 -2.41 6.76
CA TYR A 14 -15.99 -3.66 6.22
C TYR A 14 -16.86 -4.87 6.56
N ARG A 15 -17.41 -4.94 7.78
CA ARG A 15 -18.38 -5.98 8.15
C ARG A 15 -19.65 -5.91 7.29
N GLN A 16 -20.19 -4.71 7.04
CA GLN A 16 -21.37 -4.55 6.19
C GLN A 16 -21.14 -5.00 4.74
N LEU A 17 -19.90 -4.84 4.25
CA LEU A 17 -19.49 -5.29 2.92
C LEU A 17 -19.09 -6.77 2.86
N GLY A 18 -19.13 -7.51 3.98
CA GLY A 18 -18.73 -8.92 4.04
C GLY A 18 -17.22 -9.16 4.00
N PHE A 19 -16.41 -8.14 4.30
CA PHE A 19 -14.96 -8.27 4.39
C PHE A 19 -14.52 -8.67 5.80
N ASP A 20 -14.39 -9.98 6.00
CA ASP A 20 -13.94 -10.56 7.28
C ASP A 20 -12.48 -10.27 7.57
N GLY A 21 -12.16 -10.03 8.85
CA GLY A 21 -10.81 -9.75 9.33
C GLY A 21 -10.23 -8.39 8.92
N CYS A 22 -11.01 -7.54 8.22
CA CYS A 22 -10.58 -6.21 7.82
C CYS A 22 -10.69 -5.19 8.97
N SER A 23 -9.75 -4.24 9.00
CA SER A 23 -9.67 -3.15 9.98
C SER A 23 -9.39 -1.83 9.28
N SER A 24 -9.41 -0.72 10.00
CA SER A 24 -9.01 0.60 9.48
C SER A 24 -7.63 0.62 8.80
N HIS A 25 -6.72 -0.30 9.15
CA HIS A 25 -5.42 -0.40 8.50
C HIS A 25 -5.47 -1.17 7.17
N SER A 26 -6.47 -2.02 6.93
CA SER A 26 -6.56 -2.86 5.74
C SER A 26 -6.54 -2.01 4.46
N GLY A 27 -7.34 -0.94 4.40
CA GLY A 27 -7.34 -0.01 3.26
C GLY A 27 -5.97 0.63 3.00
N ARG A 28 -5.25 1.03 4.06
CA ARG A 28 -3.89 1.59 3.95
C ARG A 28 -2.89 0.56 3.40
N ARG A 29 -2.93 -0.69 3.89
CA ARG A 29 -2.07 -1.77 3.37
C ARG A 29 -2.33 -2.02 1.89
N THR A 30 -3.61 -2.10 1.51
CA THR A 30 -4.02 -2.29 0.11
C THR A 30 -3.55 -1.14 -0.77
N PHE A 31 -3.73 0.10 -0.33
CA PHE A 31 -3.27 1.29 -1.07
C PHE A 31 -1.77 1.22 -1.37
N ILE A 32 -0.92 1.03 -0.35
CA ILE A 32 0.54 0.99 -0.54
C ILE A 32 0.95 -0.17 -1.46
N THR A 33 0.36 -1.36 -1.26
CA THR A 33 0.65 -2.55 -2.07
C THR A 33 0.28 -2.33 -3.54
N GLN A 34 -0.90 -1.76 -3.81
CA GLN A 34 -1.36 -1.49 -5.18
C GLN A 34 -0.56 -0.37 -5.83
N SER A 35 -0.27 0.70 -5.10
CA SER A 35 0.59 1.78 -5.59
C SER A 35 1.95 1.26 -6.02
N ALA A 36 2.58 0.37 -5.25
CA ALA A 36 3.87 -0.23 -5.62
C ALA A 36 3.82 -1.00 -6.94
N ARG A 37 2.73 -1.73 -7.20
CA ARG A 37 2.53 -2.46 -8.47
C ARG A 37 2.26 -1.55 -9.66
N LEU A 38 1.54 -0.45 -9.43
CA LEU A 38 1.16 0.51 -10.49
C LEU A 38 2.24 1.58 -10.73
N LEU A 39 3.17 1.76 -9.80
CA LEU A 39 4.19 2.80 -9.82
C LEU A 39 4.98 2.84 -11.13
N THR A 40 5.33 1.67 -11.67
CA THR A 40 6.07 1.54 -12.93
C THR A 40 5.31 2.12 -14.12
N LYS A 41 3.97 2.05 -14.12
CA LYS A 41 3.12 2.65 -15.15
C LYS A 41 3.05 4.17 -15.05
N ALA A 42 3.17 4.69 -13.83
CA ALA A 42 3.16 6.13 -13.56
C ALA A 42 4.52 6.80 -13.79
N GLY A 43 5.60 6.01 -13.99
CA GLY A 43 6.96 6.54 -14.11
C GLY A 43 7.53 7.08 -12.80
N GLY A 44 6.97 6.65 -11.65
CA GLY A 44 7.38 7.10 -10.33
C GLY A 44 8.43 6.20 -9.66
N SER A 45 8.79 6.56 -8.43
CA SER A 45 9.76 5.89 -7.58
C SER A 45 9.15 5.46 -6.23
N LEU A 46 9.83 4.58 -5.49
CA LEU A 46 9.38 4.17 -4.16
C LEU A 46 9.27 5.34 -3.16
N ARG A 47 9.99 6.44 -3.44
CA ARG A 47 9.91 7.67 -2.66
C ARG A 47 8.53 8.33 -2.75
N ASP A 48 7.91 8.31 -3.92
CA ASP A 48 6.57 8.89 -4.13
C ASP A 48 5.52 8.14 -3.28
N ILE A 49 5.64 6.81 -3.21
CA ILE A 49 4.77 5.99 -2.35
C ILE A 49 5.02 6.28 -0.87
N GLN A 50 6.29 6.45 -0.49
CA GLN A 50 6.65 6.81 0.89
C GLN A 50 6.00 8.13 1.33
N GLU A 51 6.03 9.14 0.46
CA GLU A 51 5.42 10.45 0.70
C GLU A 51 3.89 10.36 0.77
N LEU A 52 3.26 9.63 -0.16
CA LEU A 52 1.81 9.36 -0.12
C LEU A 52 1.39 8.60 1.15
N ALA A 53 2.21 7.67 1.60
CA ALA A 53 1.97 6.97 2.85
C ALA A 53 2.23 7.86 4.08
N GLY A 54 3.01 8.94 3.96
CA GLY A 54 3.46 9.73 5.10
C GLY A 54 4.42 8.95 6.00
N HIS A 55 5.24 8.06 5.42
CA HIS A 55 6.23 7.29 6.17
C HIS A 55 7.54 8.05 6.29
N ARG A 56 8.06 8.19 7.52
CA ARG A 56 9.36 8.83 7.76
C ARG A 56 10.53 8.02 7.19
N ALA A 57 10.44 6.69 7.22
CA ALA A 57 11.48 5.78 6.77
C ALA A 57 10.97 4.87 5.66
N LEU A 58 11.77 4.69 4.61
CA LEU A 58 11.44 3.81 3.49
C LEU A 58 11.23 2.36 3.94
N THR A 59 11.94 1.93 5.00
CA THR A 59 11.76 0.60 5.62
C THR A 59 10.36 0.33 6.14
N THR A 60 9.57 1.39 6.36
CA THR A 60 8.15 1.22 6.71
C THR A 60 7.30 0.93 5.47
N THR A 61 7.63 1.55 4.33
CA THR A 61 6.95 1.33 3.05
C THR A 61 7.34 -0.01 2.42
N GLU A 62 8.62 -0.39 2.50
CA GLU A 62 9.14 -1.61 1.87
C GLU A 62 8.47 -2.89 2.38
N ARG A 63 7.96 -2.89 3.62
CA ARG A 63 7.20 -4.01 4.21
C ARG A 63 5.94 -4.39 3.44
N TYR A 64 5.48 -3.54 2.54
CA TYR A 64 4.31 -3.77 1.68
C TYR A 64 4.69 -4.13 0.24
N ILE A 65 5.98 -4.20 -0.07
CA ILE A 65 6.50 -4.35 -1.42
C ILE A 65 7.16 -5.72 -1.52
N GLU A 66 6.64 -6.52 -2.43
CA GLU A 66 7.21 -7.81 -2.76
C GLU A 66 8.04 -7.69 -4.05
N GLY A 67 9.19 -8.36 -4.07
CA GLY A 67 10.03 -8.39 -5.27
C GLY A 67 9.40 -9.22 -6.38
N ASP A 68 9.40 -8.69 -7.60
CA ASP A 68 8.95 -9.39 -8.81
C ASP A 68 10.17 -9.76 -9.68
N ARG A 69 10.42 -11.07 -9.80
CA ARG A 69 11.56 -11.60 -10.57
C ARG A 69 11.46 -11.31 -12.06
N GLU A 70 10.24 -11.27 -12.62
CA GLU A 70 10.03 -10.95 -14.03
C GLU A 70 10.32 -9.47 -14.28
N ALA A 71 9.86 -8.59 -13.37
CA ALA A 71 10.19 -7.17 -13.44
C ALA A 71 11.71 -6.93 -13.34
N GLN A 72 12.40 -7.65 -12.46
CA GLN A 72 13.87 -7.58 -12.33
C GLN A 72 14.59 -8.00 -13.62
N ARG A 73 14.17 -9.10 -14.25
CA ARG A 73 14.75 -9.56 -15.53
C ARG A 73 14.55 -8.53 -16.64
N LYS A 74 13.34 -7.99 -16.77
CA LYS A 74 13.03 -6.95 -17.76
C LYS A 74 13.89 -5.70 -17.53
N LEU A 75 14.05 -5.27 -16.28
CA LEU A 75 14.86 -4.10 -15.95
C LEU A 75 16.32 -4.28 -16.40
N ILE A 76 16.91 -5.45 -16.18
CA ILE A 76 18.28 -5.76 -16.63
C ILE A 76 18.39 -5.75 -18.16
N GLN A 77 17.38 -6.26 -18.87
CA GLN A 77 17.36 -6.26 -20.35
C GLN A 77 17.21 -4.87 -20.97
N MET A 78 16.76 -3.88 -20.20
CA MET A 78 16.59 -2.50 -20.63
C MET A 78 17.84 -1.63 -20.42
N LEU A 79 18.88 -2.16 -19.77
CA LEU A 79 20.21 -1.55 -19.61
C LEU A 79 21.14 -1.97 -20.74
#